data_AF-A0A957FYZ9-F1
#
_entry.id   AF-A0A957FYZ9-F1
#
_cell.length_a   1.000
_cell.length_b   1.000
_cell.length_c   1.000
_cell.angle_alpha   90.00
_cell.angle_beta   90.00
_cell.angle_gamma   90.00
#
_symmetry.space_group_name_H-M   'P 1'
#
loop_
_entity.id
_entity.type
_entity.pdbx_description
1 polymer ?
#
loop_
_entity_poly.entity_id
_entity_poly.type
_entity_poly.pdbx_seq_one_letter_code
_entity_poly.pdbx_strand_id
1 'polypeptide(L)' 'MTIKVKSGLSGNQVALWETSSDHPGGEIFIAGTREVEVAETPKVQELLASGQLVKVEEPKEAAPKPAAKTSTKAKGSK' A
#
# COMPACT_ATOMS: atom_id res chain seq x y z
N MET A 1 -10.96 -2.66 1.79
CA MET A 1 -9.89 -3.65 2.00
C MET A 1 -8.68 -3.22 1.19
N THR A 2 -7.47 -3.47 1.68
CA THR A 2 -6.22 -3.15 0.97
C THR A 2 -5.47 -4.42 0.61
N ILE A 3 -4.73 -4.35 -0.50
CA ILE A 3 -3.89 -5.43 -1.03
C ILE A 3 -2.52 -4.87 -1.40
N LYS A 4 -1.48 -5.70 -1.29
CA LYS A 4 -0.19 -5.38 -1.89
C LYS A 4 -0.16 -5.78 -3.35
N VAL A 5 0.30 -4.86 -4.18
CA VAL A 5 0.47 -5.04 -5.61
C VAL A 5 1.84 -4.51 -6.04
N LYS A 6 2.35 -5.06 -7.14
CA LYS A 6 3.52 -4.53 -7.84
C LYS A 6 3.21 -4.34 -9.32
N SER A 7 4.05 -3.59 -10.03
CA SER A 7 3.93 -3.47 -11.48
C SER A 7 4.13 -4.84 -12.14
N GLY A 8 3.25 -5.18 -13.07
CA GLY A 8 3.43 -6.30 -14.00
C GLY A 8 4.20 -5.90 -15.27
N LEU A 9 4.44 -4.60 -15.47
CA LEU A 9 5.15 -4.10 -16.64
C LEU A 9 6.66 -4.32 -16.51
N SER A 10 7.31 -4.60 -17.64
CA SER A 10 8.77 -4.72 -17.70
C SER A 10 9.42 -3.33 -17.77
N GLY A 11 10.36 -3.03 -16.89
CA GLY A 11 11.13 -1.78 -16.87
C GLY A 11 10.60 -0.70 -15.90
N ASN A 12 10.89 0.57 -16.19
CA ASN A 12 10.58 1.72 -15.32
C ASN A 12 9.24 2.41 -15.67
N GLN A 13 8.27 1.65 -16.21
CA GLN A 13 6.97 2.20 -16.56
C GLN A 13 6.07 2.36 -15.33
N VAL A 14 5.24 3.40 -15.36
CA VAL A 14 4.15 3.62 -14.39
C VAL A 14 3.01 2.69 -14.78
N ALA A 15 2.68 1.72 -13.92
CA ALA A 15 1.55 0.82 -14.12
C ALA A 15 0.23 1.42 -13.65
N LEU A 16 0.27 2.21 -12.57
CA LEU A 16 -0.91 2.89 -12.05
C LEU A 16 -0.53 4.17 -11.32
N TRP A 17 -1.30 5.22 -11.56
CA TRP A 17 -1.39 6.38 -10.70
C TRP A 17 -2.87 6.67 -10.49
N GLU A 18 -3.31 6.65 -9.24
CA GLU A 18 -4.71 6.88 -8.86
C GLU A 18 -4.75 7.66 -7.54
N THR A 19 -5.65 8.65 -7.50
CA THR A 19 -5.99 9.39 -6.28
C THR A 19 -7.36 8.93 -5.81
N SER A 20 -7.44 8.37 -4.60
CA SER A 20 -8.68 7.87 -4.02
C SER A 20 -8.62 7.91 -2.51
N SER A 21 -9.69 8.39 -1.86
CA SER A 21 -9.80 8.45 -0.40
C SER A 21 -9.74 7.08 0.27
N ASP A 22 -10.06 6.01 -0.46
CA ASP A 22 -9.95 4.64 0.03
C ASP A 22 -8.50 4.15 0.10
N HIS A 23 -7.58 4.74 -0.68
CA HIS A 23 -6.18 4.36 -0.65
C HIS A 23 -5.49 4.79 0.65
N PRO A 24 -4.54 3.98 1.14
CA PRO A 24 -3.68 4.40 2.24
C PRO A 24 -2.83 5.61 1.79
N GLY A 25 -3.14 6.78 2.33
CA GLY A 25 -2.50 8.05 1.97
C GLY A 25 -3.25 8.89 0.93
N GLY A 26 -4.42 8.45 0.45
CA GLY A 26 -5.27 9.20 -0.48
C GLY A 26 -4.79 9.22 -1.95
N GLU A 27 -3.55 8.81 -2.20
CA GLU A 27 -2.95 8.69 -3.52
C GLU A 27 -1.99 7.50 -3.55
N ILE A 28 -1.98 6.78 -4.68
CA ILE A 28 -1.03 5.72 -4.94
C ILE A 28 -0.34 5.92 -6.28
N PHE A 29 0.92 5.49 -6.30
CA PHE A 29 1.77 5.48 -7.48
C PHE A 29 2.46 4.13 -7.55
N ILE A 30 2.37 3.42 -8.67
CA ILE A 30 2.99 2.11 -8.85
C ILE A 30 3.87 2.17 -10.09
N ALA A 31 5.17 2.01 -9.88
CA ALA A 31 6.16 1.99 -10.94
C ALA A 31 7.31 1.03 -10.60
N GLY A 32 7.86 0.37 -11.61
CA GLY A 32 8.96 -0.58 -11.46
C GLY A 32 8.62 -1.76 -10.55
N THR A 33 9.61 -2.28 -9.83
CA THR A 33 9.49 -3.52 -9.04
C THR A 33 9.01 -3.32 -7.60
N ARG A 34 8.59 -2.11 -7.23
CA ARG A 34 8.19 -1.82 -5.85
C ARG A 34 6.81 -2.39 -5.52
N GLU A 35 6.68 -2.90 -4.31
CA GLU A 35 5.41 -3.36 -3.76
C GLU A 35 4.73 -2.19 -3.06
N VAL A 36 3.45 -1.97 -3.36
CA VAL A 36 2.65 -0.86 -2.82
C VAL A 36 1.35 -1.43 -2.29
N GLU A 37 0.97 -1.01 -1.09
CA GLU A 37 -0.35 -1.29 -0.56
C GLU A 37 -1.36 -0.32 -1.16
N VAL A 38 -2.43 -0.86 -1.74
CA VAL A 38 -3.49 -0.09 -2.39
C VAL A 38 -4.85 -0.62 -1.95
N ALA A 39 -5.86 0.23 -2.03
CA ALA A 39 -7.24 -0.22 -1.87
C ALA A 39 -7.71 -1.00 -3.09
N GLU A 40 -8.59 -1.97 -2.87
CA GLU A 40 -9.23 -2.75 -3.94
C GLU A 40 -10.30 -1.92 -4.68
N THR A 41 -9.85 -0.91 -5.43
CA THR A 41 -10.72 -0.10 -6.29
C THR A 41 -11.03 -0.83 -7.59
N PRO A 42 -12.12 -0.46 -8.30
CA PRO A 42 -12.44 -1.05 -9.60
C PRO A 42 -11.26 -0.97 -10.58
N LYS A 43 -10.52 0.14 -10.56
CA LYS A 43 -9.36 0.36 -11.42
C LYS A 43 -8.23 -0.61 -11.13
N VAL A 44 -7.91 -0.82 -9.85
CA VAL A 44 -6.89 -1.80 -9.42
C VAL A 44 -7.29 -3.20 -9.88
N GLN A 45 -8.56 -3.57 -9.74
CA GLN A 45 -9.05 -4.89 -10.19
C GLN A 45 -8.95 -5.06 -11.71
N GLU A 46 -9.30 -4.04 -12.51
CA GLU A 46 -9.14 -4.07 -13.96
C GLU A 46 -7.67 -4.26 -14.38
N LEU A 47 -6.75 -3.58 -13.70
CA LEU A 47 -5.31 -3.66 -13.99
C LEU A 47 -4.69 -4.98 -13.54
N LEU A 48 -5.18 -5.57 -12.46
CA LEU A 48 -4.84 -6.94 -12.06
C LEU A 48 -5.32 -7.94 -13.11
N ALA A 49 -6.56 -7.81 -13.59
CA ALA A 49 -7.11 -8.67 -14.63
C ALA A 49 -6.37 -8.54 -15.97
N SER A 50 -5.89 -7.34 -16.28
CA SER A 50 -5.11 -7.06 -17.49
C SER A 50 -3.63 -7.44 -17.37
N GLY A 51 -3.16 -7.90 -16.20
CA GLY A 51 -1.75 -8.22 -15.95
C GLY A 51 -0.81 -7.01 -15.85
N GLN A 52 -1.35 -5.78 -15.84
CA GLN A 52 -0.56 -4.56 -15.63
C GLN A 52 -0.14 -4.40 -14.17
N LEU A 53 -0.93 -4.97 -13.25
CA LEU A 53 -0.57 -5.15 -11.85
C LEU A 53 -0.50 -6.63 -11.50
N VAL A 54 0.35 -6.95 -10.54
CA VAL A 54 0.48 -8.30 -9.99
C VAL A 54 0.24 -8.23 -8.49
N LYS A 55 -0.71 -9.02 -7.99
CA LYS A 55 -0.96 -9.15 -6.56
C LYS A 55 0.23 -9.83 -5.91
N VAL A 56 0.75 -9.22 -4.85
CA VAL A 56 1.78 -9.82 -4.00
C VAL A 56 1.05 -10.45 -2.84
N GLU A 57 1.06 -11.78 -2.77
CA GLU A 57 0.53 -12.49 -1.63
C GLU A 57 1.53 -12.32 -0.48
N GLU A 58 1.22 -11.43 0.46
CA GLU A 58 1.98 -11.39 1.70
C GLU A 58 1.77 -12.72 2.41
N PRO A 59 2.85 -13.44 2.79
CA PRO A 59 2.70 -14.48 3.77
C PRO A 59 2.08 -13.80 4.98
N LYS A 60 0.91 -14.27 5.38
CA LYS A 60 0.12 -13.81 6.52
C LYS A 60 1.00 -13.80 7.77
N GLU A 61 1.78 -12.75 7.96
CA GLU A 61 2.50 -12.54 9.20
C GLU A 61 1.44 -12.09 10.19
N ALA A 62 1.17 -12.99 11.13
CA ALA A 62 0.16 -12.83 12.15
C ALA A 62 0.33 -11.49 12.86
N ALA A 63 -0.76 -10.71 12.87
CA ALA A 63 -1.12 -9.66 13.84
C ALA A 63 0.04 -8.83 14.44
N PRO A 64 0.04 -7.49 14.29
CA PRO A 64 0.94 -6.68 15.08
C PRO A 64 0.63 -6.93 16.57
N LYS A 65 1.61 -7.46 17.31
CA LYS A 65 1.63 -7.32 18.77
C LYS A 65 1.45 -5.82 19.06
N PRO A 66 0.58 -5.43 20.01
CA PRO A 66 0.24 -4.03 20.22
C PRO A 66 1.52 -3.25 20.50
N ALA A 67 1.86 -2.30 19.62
CA ALA A 67 2.91 -1.34 19.88
C ALA A 67 2.53 -0.60 21.17
N ALA A 68 3.35 -0.85 22.19
CA ALA A 68 3.17 -0.41 23.54
C ALA A 68 3.00 1.11 23.61
N LYS A 69 2.02 1.53 24.42
CA LYS A 69 1.96 2.87 24.97
C LYS A 69 3.27 3.15 25.70
N THR A 70 4.11 4.03 25.19
CA THR A 70 5.03 4.80 26.05
C THR A 70 4.40 6.14 26.34
N SER A 71 3.64 6.18 27.44
CA SER A 71 3.71 7.29 28.41
C SER A 71 5.19 7.68 28.55
N THR A 72 5.62 8.93 28.52
CA THR A 72 5.51 9.89 29.62
C THR A 72 6.28 11.14 29.18
N LYS A 73 5.66 12.33 29.13
CA LYS A 73 6.41 13.60 29.24
C LYS A 73 5.92 14.33 30.47
N ALA A 74 6.63 14.10 31.57
CA ALA A 74 6.57 14.91 32.76
C ALA A 74 7.53 16.12 32.61
N LYS A 75 7.11 17.25 33.19
CA LYS A 75 7.91 18.22 33.97
C LYS A 75 8.46 19.51 33.31
N GLY A 76 8.11 20.64 33.93
CA GLY A 76 8.94 21.85 34.14
C GLY A 76 8.67 23.02 33.18
N SER A 77 7.92 24.05 33.57
CA SER A 77 8.34 25.21 34.38
C SER A 77 9.40 26.09 33.73
N LYS A 78 8.99 27.29 33.27
CA LYS A 78 9.68 28.54 33.56
C LYS A 78 8.73 29.73 33.37
#